data_AF-A0A256ZN53-F1
#
_entry.id   AF-A0A256ZN53-F1
#
_cell.length_a   1.000
_cell.length_b   1.000
_cell.length_c   1.000
_cell.angle_alpha   90.00
_cell.angle_beta   90.00
_cell.angle_gamma   90.00
#
_symmetry.space_group_name_H-M   'P 1'
#
loop_
_entity.id
_entity.type
_entity.pdbx_description
1 polymer ?
#
loop_
_entity_poly.entity_id
_entity_poly.type
_entity_poly.pdbx_seq_one_letter_code
_entity_poly.pdbx_strand_id
1 'polypeptide(L)'
;MVGRAKLIVAEPVKGDVGIARIDKATMQYIGVKPGDEIDIFGGIFSPAHVRVKVAEALPEDEGKGIIRIAEDKMREGGFKLGMKVTADASWMRTLKESLSLKKKEKST
;
A
#
# COMPACT_ATOMS: atom_id res chain seq x y z
N MET A 1 -16.07 -4.67 -1.23
CA MET A 1 -15.27 -5.44 -2.20
C MET A 1 -13.83 -5.12 -1.90
N VAL A 2 -13.00 -6.10 -1.55
CA VAL A 2 -11.55 -5.88 -1.36
C VAL A 2 -10.92 -6.12 -2.73
N GLY A 3 -10.58 -5.02 -3.41
CA GLY A 3 -10.05 -5.05 -4.77
C GLY A 3 -8.60 -4.59 -4.85
N ARG A 4 -8.02 -4.73 -6.04
CA ARG A 4 -6.74 -4.13 -6.41
C ARG A 4 -6.97 -2.72 -6.95
N ALA A 5 -6.32 -1.72 -6.36
CA ALA A 5 -6.39 -0.33 -6.85
C ALA A 5 -5.27 -0.06 -7.85
N LYS A 6 -5.61 0.53 -9.00
CA LYS A 6 -4.61 1.01 -9.97
C LYS A 6 -4.31 2.47 -9.68
N LEU A 7 -3.04 2.77 -9.41
CA LEU A 7 -2.59 4.10 -9.00
C LEU A 7 -1.40 4.53 -9.85
N ILE A 8 -1.16 5.84 -9.90
CA ILE A 8 0.00 6.44 -10.56
C ILE A 8 0.98 6.93 -9.50
N VAL A 9 2.24 6.53 -9.62
CA VAL A 9 3.30 6.98 -8.70
C VAL A 9 3.54 8.47 -8.89
N ALA A 10 3.30 9.25 -7.84
CA ALA A 10 3.56 10.68 -7.77
C ALA A 10 4.85 10.97 -6.99
N GLU A 11 5.20 12.26 -6.90
CA GLU A 11 6.43 12.69 -6.23
C GLU A 11 6.44 12.33 -4.74
N PRO A 12 7.54 11.72 -4.24
CA PRO A 12 7.70 11.42 -2.82
C PRO A 12 7.68 12.71 -2.00
N VAL A 13 7.12 12.64 -0.79
CA VAL A 13 7.17 13.76 0.15
C VAL A 13 8.49 13.69 0.91
N LYS A 14 9.24 14.80 0.96
CA LYS A 14 10.48 14.87 1.75
C LYS A 14 10.19 14.61 3.23
N GLY A 15 10.87 13.60 3.79
CA GLY A 15 10.73 13.18 5.19
C GLY A 15 9.86 11.95 5.41
N ASP A 16 9.11 11.50 4.40
CA ASP A 16 8.43 10.21 4.46
C ASP A 16 9.46 9.07 4.30
N VAL A 17 9.39 8.06 5.18
CA VAL A 17 10.28 6.88 5.17
C VAL A 17 9.44 5.62 5.37
N GLY A 18 9.51 4.67 4.43
CA GLY A 18 8.82 3.38 4.55
C GLY A 18 7.29 3.45 4.44
N ILE A 19 6.73 4.60 4.04
CA ILE A 19 5.29 4.82 3.94
C ILE A 19 4.86 5.12 2.50
N ALA A 20 3.59 4.89 2.21
CA ALA A 20 2.95 5.39 1.00
C ALA A 20 1.62 6.07 1.32
N ARG A 21 1.44 7.25 0.74
CA ARG A 21 0.23 8.06 0.89
C ARG A 21 -0.75 7.76 -0.22
N ILE A 22 -1.97 7.41 0.16
CA ILE A 22 -3.09 7.12 -0.75
C ILE A 22 -4.35 7.83 -0.26
N ASP A 23 -5.27 8.13 -1.18
CA ASP A 23 -6.52 8.82 -0.85
C ASP A 23 -7.49 7.91 -0.08
N LYS A 24 -8.46 8.51 0.61
CA LYS A 24 -9.42 7.76 1.44
C LYS A 24 -10.30 6.84 0.62
N ALA A 25 -10.67 7.23 -0.61
CA ALA A 25 -11.50 6.38 -1.46
C ALA A 25 -10.73 5.12 -1.88
N THR A 26 -9.45 5.26 -2.23
CA THR A 26 -8.55 4.15 -2.52
C THR A 26 -8.38 3.24 -1.30
N MET A 27 -8.13 3.81 -0.11
CA MET A 27 -8.05 3.03 1.14
C MET A 27 -9.33 2.21 1.39
N GLN A 28 -10.49 2.83 1.24
CA GLN A 28 -11.78 2.14 1.39
C GLN A 28 -11.99 1.06 0.32
N TYR A 29 -11.55 1.32 -0.92
CA TYR A 29 -11.67 0.38 -2.03
C TYR A 29 -10.82 -0.88 -1.83
N ILE A 30 -9.59 -0.73 -1.31
CA ILE A 30 -8.72 -1.86 -0.96
C ILE A 30 -8.97 -2.39 0.46
N GLY A 31 -9.79 -1.72 1.26
CA GLY A 31 -10.17 -2.15 2.61
C GLY A 31 -9.07 -2.02 3.67
N VAL A 32 -8.21 -1.00 3.57
CA VAL A 32 -7.12 -0.75 4.53
C VAL A 32 -7.31 0.56 5.28
N LYS A 33 -6.59 0.71 6.40
CA LYS A 33 -6.57 1.92 7.24
C LYS A 33 -5.16 2.52 7.28
N PRO A 34 -5.03 3.81 7.63
CA PRO A 34 -3.71 4.39 7.93
C PRO A 34 -2.97 3.57 8.99
N GLY A 35 -1.70 3.27 8.73
CA GLY A 35 -0.84 2.40 9.53
C GLY A 35 -0.83 0.93 9.11
N ASP A 36 -1.74 0.52 8.23
CA ASP A 36 -1.78 -0.83 7.68
C ASP A 36 -0.70 -1.02 6.61
N GLU A 37 -0.31 -2.26 6.35
CA GLU A 37 0.65 -2.58 5.30
C GLU A 37 -0.08 -2.95 4.00
N ILE A 38 0.38 -2.38 2.90
CA ILE A 38 -0.08 -2.72 1.55
C ILE A 38 1.11 -3.21 0.73
N ASP A 39 0.81 -4.08 -0.24
CA ASP A 39 1.76 -4.52 -1.24
C ASP A 39 1.52 -3.73 -2.54
N ILE A 40 2.57 -3.12 -3.07
CA ILE A 40 2.54 -2.35 -4.30
C ILE A 40 3.30 -3.13 -5.37
N PHE A 41 2.62 -3.45 -6.46
CA PHE A 41 3.17 -4.14 -7.61
C PHE A 41 3.32 -3.19 -8.79
N GLY A 42 4.45 -3.27 -9.48
CA GLY A 42 4.67 -2.64 -10.78
C GLY A 42 3.78 -3.25 -11.86
N GLY A 43 3.78 -2.62 -13.04
CA GLY A 43 3.11 -3.16 -14.21
C GLY A 43 3.68 -4.52 -14.66
N ILE A 44 2.98 -5.19 -15.58
CA ILE A 44 3.26 -6.55 -16.10
C ILE A 44 4.73 -6.79 -16.48
N PHE A 45 5.45 -5.77 -16.95
CA PHE A 45 6.83 -5.88 -17.40
C PHE A 45 7.88 -5.45 -16.36
N SER A 46 7.46 -5.10 -15.15
CA SER A 46 8.37 -4.61 -14.11
C SER A 46 8.31 -5.51 -12.88
N PRO A 47 9.43 -6.10 -12.44
CA PRO A 47 9.50 -6.88 -11.20
C PRO A 47 9.46 -5.99 -9.94
N ALA A 48 8.96 -4.76 -10.07
CA ALA A 48 8.91 -3.79 -8.99
C ALA A 48 7.85 -4.26 -7.97
N HIS A 49 8.28 -4.60 -6.77
CA HIS A 49 7.39 -4.96 -5.67
C HIS A 49 7.95 -4.37 -4.39
N VAL A 50 7.10 -3.68 -3.64
CA VAL A 50 7.47 -3.15 -2.32
C VAL A 50 6.30 -3.24 -1.36
N ARG A 51 6.63 -3.44 -0.08
CA ARG A 51 5.68 -3.35 1.01
C ARG A 51 5.90 -2.05 1.78
N VAL A 52 4.80 -1.36 2.04
CA VAL A 52 4.82 -0.05 2.69
C VAL A 52 3.65 0.09 3.65
N LYS A 53 3.81 0.98 4.63
CA LYS A 53 2.70 1.39 5.48
C LYS A 53 1.86 2.47 4.83
N VAL A 54 0.56 2.33 4.91
CA VAL A 54 -0.41 3.29 4.41
C VAL A 54 -0.40 4.54 5.28
N ALA A 55 -0.33 5.70 4.66
CA ALA A 55 -0.56 6.99 5.27
C ALA A 55 -1.65 7.75 4.50
N GLU A 56 -2.24 8.75 5.13
CA GLU A 56 -3.23 9.59 4.48
C GLU A 56 -2.58 10.45 3.38
N ALA A 57 -3.24 10.51 2.22
CA ALA A 57 -2.94 11.47 1.17
C ALA A 57 -3.04 12.91 1.68
N LEU A 58 -2.32 13.79 0.99
CA LEU A 58 -2.54 15.22 1.16
C LEU A 58 -3.96 15.56 0.68
N PRO A 59 -4.63 16.56 1.29
CA PRO A 59 -5.99 16.94 0.89
C PRO A 59 -6.08 17.36 -0.58
N GLU A 60 -4.99 17.88 -1.14
CA GLU A 60 -4.87 18.22 -2.56
C GLU A 60 -4.82 17.01 -3.51
N ASP A 61 -4.50 15.82 -2.99
CA ASP A 61 -4.30 14.60 -3.78
C ASP A 61 -5.52 13.66 -3.76
N GLU A 62 -6.53 13.97 -2.94
CA GLU A 62 -7.73 13.15 -2.82
C GLU A 62 -8.49 13.04 -4.16
N GLY A 63 -8.87 11.81 -4.53
CA GLY A 63 -9.62 11.52 -5.75
C GLY A 63 -8.82 11.55 -7.05
N LYS A 64 -7.50 11.82 -7.00
CA LYS A 64 -6.65 11.83 -8.21
C LYS A 64 -6.16 10.46 -8.64
N GLY A 65 -6.32 9.42 -7.81
CA GLY A 65 -5.83 8.07 -8.10
C GLY A 65 -4.30 7.99 -8.17
N ILE A 66 -3.63 8.77 -7.31
CA ILE A 66 -2.17 8.79 -7.22
C ILE A 66 -1.70 8.18 -5.91
N ILE A 67 -0.44 7.72 -5.91
CA ILE A 67 0.24 7.19 -4.73
C ILE A 67 1.60 7.87 -4.60
N ARG A 68 1.86 8.47 -3.44
CA ARG A 68 3.19 8.99 -3.11
C ARG A 68 3.91 7.94 -2.28
N ILE A 69 4.91 7.31 -2.86
CA ILE A 69 5.72 6.29 -2.19
C ILE A 69 6.96 7.00 -1.65
N ALA A 70 7.37 6.72 -0.41
CA ALA A 70 8.60 7.25 0.15
C ALA A 70 9.83 6.93 -0.72
N GLU A 71 10.82 7.84 -0.76
CA GLU A 71 11.98 7.74 -1.65
C GLU A 71 12.80 6.46 -1.41
N ASP A 72 12.93 6.04 -0.15
CA ASP A 72 13.62 4.79 0.22
C ASP A 72 12.95 3.57 -0.43
N LYS A 73 11.62 3.54 -0.41
CA LYS A 73 10.81 2.45 -0.97
C LYS A 73 10.70 2.51 -2.48
N MET A 74 10.71 3.69 -3.07
CA MET A 74 10.84 3.84 -4.53
C MET A 74 12.16 3.26 -5.02
N ARG A 75 13.27 3.53 -4.33
CA ARG A 75 14.60 3.01 -4.68
C ARG A 75 14.72 1.51 -4.46
N GLU A 76 14.17 1.00 -3.35
CA GLU A 76 14.14 -0.44 -3.02
C GLU A 76 13.34 -1.23 -4.07
N GLY A 77 12.15 -0.76 -4.42
CA GLY A 77 11.27 -1.42 -5.38
C GLY A 77 11.51 -1.06 -6.85
N GLY A 78 12.39 -0.11 -7.16
CA GLY A 78 12.67 0.33 -8.53
C GLY A 78 11.52 1.12 -9.19
N PHE A 79 10.71 1.82 -8.41
CA PHE A 79 9.59 2.62 -8.91
C PHE A 79 10.07 3.95 -9.50
N LYS A 80 9.35 4.42 -10.53
CA LYS A 80 9.59 5.70 -11.19
C LYS A 80 8.35 6.58 -11.12
N LEU A 81 8.56 7.89 -11.16
CA LEU A 81 7.47 8.87 -11.24
C LEU A 81 6.64 8.65 -12.52
N GLY A 82 5.32 8.75 -12.41
CA GLY A 82 4.37 8.50 -13.50
C GLY A 82 4.14 7.02 -13.81
N MET A 83 4.78 6.10 -13.09
CA MET A 83 4.60 4.67 -13.29
C MET A 83 3.21 4.23 -12.81
N LYS A 84 2.54 3.39 -13.61
CA LYS A 84 1.29 2.75 -13.22
C LYS A 84 1.61 1.55 -12.33
N VAL A 85 1.03 1.54 -11.14
CA VAL A 85 1.20 0.49 -10.13
C VAL A 85 -0.15 -0.04 -9.69
N THR A 86 -0.12 -1.23 -9.10
CA THR A 86 -1.28 -1.87 -8.52
C THR A 86 -1.05 -2.03 -7.02
N ALA A 87 -1.88 -1.40 -6.20
CA ALA A 87 -1.86 -1.56 -4.76
C ALA A 87 -2.90 -2.59 -4.31
N ASP A 88 -2.51 -3.47 -3.41
CA ASP A 88 -3.34 -4.51 -2.82
C ASP A 88 -3.18 -4.53 -1.30
N ALA A 89 -4.26 -4.84 -0.58
CA ALA A 89 -4.18 -5.03 0.86
C ALA A 89 -3.28 -6.23 1.16
N SER A 90 -2.31 -6.07 2.06
CA SER A 90 -1.41 -7.19 2.36
C SER A 90 -2.17 -8.32 3.06
N TRP A 91 -2.39 -9.42 2.35
CA TRP A 91 -3.10 -10.61 2.84
C TRP A 91 -2.44 -11.24 4.09
N MET A 92 -1.19 -10.85 4.40
CA MET A 92 -0.45 -11.28 5.59
C MET A 92 -1.13 -10.90 6.91
N ARG A 93 -1.94 -9.83 6.93
CA ARG A 93 -2.64 -9.41 8.16
C ARG A 93 -3.78 -10.36 8.52
N THR A 94 -4.57 -10.77 7.52
CA THR A 94 -5.65 -11.77 7.69
C THR A 94 -5.11 -13.13 8.13
N LEU A 95 -3.94 -13.53 7.61
CA LEU A 95 -3.28 -14.77 8.02
C LEU A 95 -2.79 -14.72 9.47
N LYS A 96 -2.13 -13.64 9.88
CA LYS A 96 -1.59 -13.50 11.23
C LYS A 96 -2.69 -13.47 12.30
N GLU A 97 -3.80 -12.82 12.00
CA GLU A 97 -4.96 -12.74 12.89
C GLU A 97 -5.66 -14.11 13.03
N SER A 98 -5.85 -14.83 11.91
CA SER A 98 -6.42 -16.19 11.90
C SER A 98 -5.52 -17.22 12.62
N LEU A 99 -4.20 -17.10 12.47
CA LEU A 99 -3.22 -17.93 13.20
C LEU A 99 -3.22 -17.66 14.71
N SER A 100 -3.46 -16.41 15.12
CA SER A 100 -3.52 -16.03 16.54
C SER A 100 -4.79 -16.57 17.22
N LEU A 101 -5.93 -16.54 16.53
CA LEU A 101 -7.20 -17.11 17.02
C LEU A 101 -7.09 -18.62 17.25
N LYS A 102 -6.50 -19.34 16.29
CA LYS A 102 -6.35 -20.82 16.36
C LYS A 102 -5.41 -21.29 17.49
N LYS A 103 -4.53 -20.41 17.98
CA LYS A 103 -3.62 -20.71 19.10
C LYS A 103 -4.32 -20.58 20.46
N LYS A 104 -5.37 -19.76 20.57
CA LYS A 104 -6.17 -19.64 21.80
C LYS A 104 -7.13 -20.81 21.99
N GLU A 105 -7.73 -21.34 20.92
CA GLU A 105 -8.64 -22.50 21.00
C GLU A 105 -7.93 -23.83 21.34
N LYS A 106 -6.62 -23.95 21.11
CA LYS A 106 -5.85 -25.17 21.44
C LYS A 106 -5.28 -25.20 22.87
N SER A 107 -5.52 -24.17 23.67
CA SER A 107 -5.06 -24.08 25.06
C SER A 107 -6.22 -24.03 26.07
N THR A 108 -7.40 -24.50 25.67
CA THR A 108 -8.54 -24.85 26.53
C THR A 108 -8.89 -26.31 26.27
#